data_AF-A0A2V6RR74-F1
#
_entry.id   AF-A0A2V6RR74-F1
#
_cell.length_a   1.000
_cell.length_b   1.000
_cell.length_c   1.000
_cell.angle_alpha   90.00
_cell.angle_beta   90.00
_cell.angle_gamma   90.00
#
_symmetry.space_group_name_H-M   'P 1'
#
loop_
_entity.id
_entity.type
_entity.pdbx_description
1 polymer ?
#
loop_
_entity_poly.entity_id
_entity_poly.type
_entity_poly.pdbx_seq_one_letter_code
_entity_poly.pdbx_strand_id
1 'polypeptide(L)'
;MRAYVAVTDRDWYRFLRDRPDLDEVNFWQPGGSRQFRYLKPGEPFLFKLHYPENKIVGGGMFAHSSILDSRLAWDAFGEKNGARSYDEMHRRIEKYRKVRTTMNERYEIGCILLEAPFFLPESDWILPPRDLKAQTQQGKGYMLESPEGRVLWQAVMSRLPASGQRVAEPAQPVEWTEAWVRRRLGQGTFQVMITDTYQRRCAVTREKVLPVLEAAHIQPVARGGTHRIDNGLLL
;
A
#
# COMPACT_ATOMS: atom_id res chain seq x y z
N MET A 1 11.18 -14.60 3.53
CA MET A 1 10.35 -13.40 3.25
C MET A 1 9.56 -13.61 1.97
N ARG A 2 8.39 -13.00 1.87
CA ARG A 2 7.56 -13.02 0.66
C ARG A 2 7.58 -11.68 -0.06
N ALA A 3 7.29 -11.71 -1.35
CA ALA A 3 6.93 -10.55 -2.14
C ALA A 3 5.60 -10.79 -2.85
N TYR A 4 4.88 -9.72 -3.15
CA TYR A 4 3.69 -9.79 -4.00
C TYR A 4 3.83 -8.82 -5.16
N VAL A 5 3.71 -9.32 -6.39
CA VAL A 5 3.68 -8.49 -7.59
C VAL A 5 2.22 -8.28 -7.98
N ALA A 6 1.68 -7.10 -7.66
CA ALA A 6 0.30 -6.73 -7.95
C ALA A 6 0.18 -6.03 -9.30
N VAL A 7 -0.89 -6.34 -10.03
CA VAL A 7 -1.23 -5.61 -11.24
C VAL A 7 -1.94 -4.32 -10.88
N THR A 8 -1.43 -3.21 -11.38
CA THR A 8 -1.94 -1.86 -11.12
C THR A 8 -2.41 -1.17 -12.40
N ASP A 9 -3.25 -0.17 -12.21
CA ASP A 9 -3.71 0.72 -13.26
C ASP A 9 -2.66 1.80 -13.58
N ARG A 10 -2.52 2.12 -14.87
CA ARG A 10 -1.52 3.08 -15.34
C ARG A 10 -1.81 4.51 -14.88
N ASP A 11 -3.07 4.90 -14.79
CA ASP A 11 -3.46 6.24 -14.34
C ASP A 11 -3.26 6.39 -12.83
N TRP A 12 -3.49 5.31 -12.05
CA TRP A 12 -3.12 5.26 -10.62
C TRP A 12 -1.61 5.43 -10.43
N TYR A 13 -0.81 4.67 -11.17
CA TYR A 13 0.66 4.74 -11.11
C TYR A 13 1.19 6.14 -11.48
N ARG A 14 0.78 6.66 -12.64
CA ARG A 14 1.25 7.97 -13.14
C ARG A 14 0.91 9.08 -12.15
N PHE A 15 -0.31 9.06 -11.64
CA PHE A 15 -0.78 10.04 -10.69
C PHE A 15 0.08 10.10 -9.42
N LEU A 16 0.43 8.95 -8.84
CA LEU A 16 1.23 8.91 -7.63
C LEU A 16 2.71 9.18 -7.88
N ARG A 17 3.26 8.72 -9.00
CA ARG A 17 4.66 8.97 -9.37
C ARG A 17 4.97 10.47 -9.45
N ASP A 18 4.03 11.26 -9.95
CA ASP A 18 4.24 12.70 -10.18
C ASP A 18 4.13 13.53 -8.87
N ARG A 19 3.99 12.88 -7.71
CA ARG A 19 3.94 13.53 -6.40
C ARG A 19 5.25 13.29 -5.64
N PRO A 20 5.98 14.36 -5.28
CA PRO A 20 7.11 14.22 -4.36
C PRO A 20 6.62 13.85 -2.96
N ASP A 21 7.49 13.20 -2.19
CA ASP A 21 7.37 13.03 -0.73
C ASP A 21 6.19 12.18 -0.21
N LEU A 22 5.76 11.17 -0.97
CA LEU A 22 4.83 10.16 -0.46
C LEU A 22 5.52 9.26 0.58
N ASP A 23 5.06 9.33 1.82
CA ASP A 23 5.44 8.44 2.93
C ASP A 23 4.65 7.12 2.92
N GLU A 24 3.40 7.18 2.47
CA GLU A 24 2.47 6.04 2.37
C GLU A 24 1.58 6.12 1.14
N VAL A 25 0.98 4.98 0.75
CA VAL A 25 -0.10 4.91 -0.25
C VAL A 25 -1.13 3.85 0.13
N ASN A 26 -2.38 4.08 -0.29
CA ASN A 26 -3.42 3.05 -0.27
C ASN A 26 -3.54 2.43 -1.68
N PHE A 27 -3.03 1.21 -1.82
CA PHE A 27 -3.30 0.39 -2.99
C PHE A 27 -4.67 -0.28 -2.81
N TRP A 28 -5.70 0.30 -3.41
CA TRP A 28 -7.06 -0.20 -3.23
C TRP A 28 -7.49 -1.18 -4.33
N GLN A 29 -8.30 -2.15 -3.93
CA GLN A 29 -8.99 -3.09 -4.80
C GLN A 29 -10.45 -2.70 -4.88
N PRO A 30 -11.05 -2.61 -6.09
CA PRO A 30 -12.41 -2.15 -6.26
C PRO A 30 -13.43 -3.06 -5.57
N GLY A 31 -13.13 -4.34 -5.34
CA GLY A 31 -13.97 -5.23 -4.55
C GLY A 31 -13.70 -5.12 -3.05
N GLY A 32 -14.75 -5.25 -2.24
CA GLY A 32 -14.68 -5.25 -0.77
C GLY A 32 -14.96 -6.61 -0.14
N SER A 33 -14.94 -7.71 -0.91
CA SER A 33 -15.36 -9.02 -0.41
C SER A 33 -14.24 -9.87 0.19
N ARG A 34 -12.97 -9.52 -0.09
CA ARG A 34 -11.81 -10.29 0.39
C ARG A 34 -10.69 -9.37 0.81
N GLN A 35 -10.26 -9.52 2.06
CA GLN A 35 -9.08 -8.86 2.60
C GLN A 35 -7.80 -9.52 2.07
N PHE A 36 -6.81 -8.72 1.71
CA PHE A 36 -5.48 -9.20 1.32
C PHE A 36 -4.72 -9.76 2.54
N ARG A 37 -4.18 -10.98 2.45
CA ARG A 37 -3.52 -11.67 3.59
C ARG A 37 -2.21 -12.37 3.23
N TYR A 38 -1.68 -12.11 2.03
CA TYR A 38 -0.51 -12.83 1.55
C TYR A 38 0.79 -12.36 2.21
N LEU A 39 0.91 -11.08 2.54
CA LEU A 39 2.13 -10.52 3.13
C LEU A 39 2.02 -10.28 4.63
N LYS A 40 3.16 -10.30 5.31
CA LYS A 40 3.37 -9.78 6.67
C LYS A 40 3.87 -8.33 6.60
N PRO A 41 3.64 -7.50 7.64
CA PRO A 41 4.19 -6.16 7.69
C PRO A 41 5.71 -6.16 7.41
N GLY A 42 6.17 -5.21 6.59
CA GLY A 42 7.56 -5.09 6.13
C GLY A 42 7.91 -5.93 4.89
N GLU A 43 7.03 -6.82 4.43
CA GLU A 43 7.26 -7.58 3.20
C GLU A 43 6.94 -6.74 1.94
N PRO A 44 7.73 -6.86 0.85
CA PRO A 44 7.59 -6.03 -0.34
C PRO A 44 6.31 -6.31 -1.15
N PHE A 45 5.64 -5.23 -1.54
CA PHE A 45 4.52 -5.21 -2.46
C PHE A 45 4.90 -4.39 -3.70
N LEU A 46 4.93 -5.01 -4.87
CA LEU A 46 5.44 -4.42 -6.11
C LEU A 46 4.30 -4.10 -7.07
N PHE A 47 4.40 -2.98 -7.77
CA PHE A 47 3.43 -2.51 -8.74
C PHE A 47 3.83 -2.93 -10.14
N LYS A 48 2.95 -3.64 -10.86
CA LYS A 48 3.14 -4.06 -12.23
C LYS A 48 2.04 -3.50 -13.13
N LEU A 49 2.40 -2.84 -14.22
CA LEU A 49 1.43 -2.40 -15.22
C LEU A 49 0.87 -3.57 -16.04
N HIS A 50 -0.34 -3.38 -16.56
CA HIS A 50 -0.94 -4.28 -17.55
C HIS A 50 -0.18 -4.22 -18.90
N TYR A 51 -0.50 -5.13 -19.81
CA TYR A 51 -0.08 -5.01 -21.22
C TYR A 51 -0.61 -3.69 -21.83
N PRO A 52 0.13 -2.99 -22.70
CA PRO A 52 1.39 -3.40 -23.36
C PRO A 52 2.67 -3.25 -22.54
N GLU A 53 2.71 -2.40 -21.52
CA GLU A 53 3.94 -2.13 -20.78
C GLU A 53 4.44 -3.39 -20.07
N ASN A 54 3.56 -4.07 -19.34
CA ASN A 54 3.83 -5.35 -18.67
C ASN A 54 5.14 -5.34 -17.84
N LYS A 55 5.45 -4.21 -17.20
CA LYS A 55 6.65 -4.02 -16.36
C LYS A 55 6.27 -3.80 -14.91
N ILE A 56 7.20 -4.12 -14.02
CA ILE A 56 7.19 -3.67 -12.63
C ILE A 56 7.76 -2.25 -12.59
N VAL A 57 6.98 -1.32 -12.03
CA VAL A 57 7.21 0.13 -12.12
C VAL A 57 7.45 0.80 -10.78
N GLY A 58 7.45 0.03 -9.70
CA GLY A 58 7.59 0.55 -8.34
C GLY A 58 7.13 -0.47 -7.31
N GLY A 59 6.94 0.00 -6.09
CA GLY A 59 6.41 -0.79 -4.99
C GLY A 59 6.38 -0.02 -3.68
N GLY A 60 6.19 -0.74 -2.59
CA GLY A 60 6.28 -0.25 -1.22
C GLY A 60 6.36 -1.41 -0.26
N MET A 61 6.45 -1.11 1.03
CA MET A 61 6.45 -2.11 2.08
C MET A 61 5.05 -2.30 2.63
N PHE A 62 4.56 -3.52 2.65
CA PHE A 62 3.23 -3.79 3.19
C PHE A 62 3.18 -3.44 4.68
N ALA A 63 2.17 -2.69 5.10
CA ALA A 63 1.94 -2.36 6.51
C ALA A 63 0.72 -3.09 7.05
N HIS A 64 -0.43 -2.95 6.39
CA HIS A 64 -1.69 -3.52 6.83
C HIS A 64 -2.67 -3.66 5.67
N SER A 65 -3.73 -4.42 5.86
CA SER A 65 -4.85 -4.47 4.93
C SER A 65 -6.17 -4.40 5.66
N SER A 66 -7.16 -3.75 5.06
CA SER A 66 -8.51 -3.63 5.63
C SER A 66 -9.56 -3.59 4.53
N ILE A 67 -10.82 -3.78 4.90
CA ILE A 67 -11.97 -3.52 4.01
C ILE A 67 -12.68 -2.30 4.58
N LEU A 68 -12.72 -1.21 3.81
CA LEU A 68 -13.27 0.06 4.27
C LEU A 68 -14.26 0.62 3.27
N ASP A 69 -15.20 1.41 3.76
CA ASP A 69 -15.96 2.31 2.90
C ASP A 69 -15.01 3.28 2.17
N SER A 70 -15.25 3.46 0.87
CA SER A 70 -14.42 4.28 0.00
C SER A 70 -14.27 5.73 0.48
N ARG A 71 -15.29 6.29 1.16
CA ARG A 71 -15.22 7.65 1.72
C ARG A 71 -14.28 7.70 2.91
N LEU A 72 -14.33 6.70 3.80
CA LEU A 72 -13.38 6.61 4.91
C LEU A 72 -11.94 6.41 4.42
N ALA A 73 -11.75 5.62 3.37
CA ALA A 73 -10.43 5.49 2.73
C ALA A 73 -9.97 6.82 2.10
N TRP A 74 -10.89 7.61 1.54
CA TRP A 74 -10.58 8.94 1.03
C TRP A 74 -10.24 9.92 2.15
N ASP A 75 -10.99 9.93 3.25
CA ASP A 75 -10.74 10.82 4.38
C ASP A 75 -9.38 10.52 5.03
N ALA A 76 -8.95 9.25 5.06
CA ALA A 76 -7.67 8.85 5.62
C ALA A 76 -6.45 9.12 4.70
N PHE A 77 -6.60 8.92 3.39
CA PHE A 77 -5.46 8.93 2.46
C PHE A 77 -5.49 10.07 1.43
N GLY A 78 -6.64 10.69 1.19
CA GLY A 78 -6.83 11.71 0.15
C GLY A 78 -6.24 11.26 -1.19
N GLU A 79 -5.37 12.10 -1.75
CA GLU A 79 -4.67 11.80 -3.01
C GLU A 79 -3.75 10.58 -2.96
N LYS A 80 -3.33 10.10 -1.77
CA LYS A 80 -2.55 8.85 -1.63
C LYS A 80 -3.34 7.59 -2.02
N ASN A 81 -4.63 7.72 -2.33
CA ASN A 81 -5.44 6.71 -3.03
C ASN A 81 -5.19 6.67 -4.56
N GLY A 82 -4.39 7.57 -5.11
CA GLY A 82 -4.07 7.60 -6.53
C GLY A 82 -5.10 8.33 -7.41
N ALA A 83 -5.87 9.26 -6.85
CA ALA A 83 -6.86 10.09 -7.56
C ALA A 83 -6.88 11.54 -7.02
N ARG A 84 -7.29 12.53 -7.82
CA ARG A 84 -7.30 13.98 -7.46
C ARG A 84 -8.43 14.35 -6.50
N SER A 85 -9.52 13.62 -6.55
CA SER A 85 -10.70 13.88 -5.73
C SER A 85 -11.42 12.58 -5.42
N TYR A 86 -12.29 12.62 -4.40
CA TYR A 86 -13.18 11.51 -4.09
C TYR A 86 -14.04 11.13 -5.30
N ASP A 87 -14.55 12.10 -6.05
CA ASP A 87 -15.35 11.83 -7.25
C ASP A 87 -14.56 11.09 -8.32
N GLU A 88 -13.28 11.40 -8.49
CA GLU A 88 -12.41 10.67 -9.42
C GLU A 88 -12.18 9.23 -8.93
N MET A 89 -11.88 9.05 -7.63
CA MET A 89 -11.73 7.72 -7.03
C MET A 89 -13.01 6.90 -7.18
N HIS A 90 -14.18 7.48 -6.90
CA HIS A 90 -15.49 6.85 -7.00
C HIS A 90 -15.78 6.39 -8.44
N ARG A 91 -15.59 7.27 -9.44
CA ARG A 91 -15.74 6.92 -10.86
C ARG A 91 -14.81 5.79 -11.29
N ARG A 92 -13.59 5.72 -10.74
CA ARG A 92 -12.67 4.61 -11.01
C ARG A 92 -13.17 3.30 -10.39
N ILE A 93 -13.68 3.32 -9.16
CA ILE A 93 -14.28 2.14 -8.51
C ILE A 93 -15.44 1.59 -9.36
N GLU A 94 -16.38 2.45 -9.77
CA GLU A 94 -17.51 2.07 -10.65
C GLU A 94 -17.03 1.44 -11.96
N LYS A 95 -16.06 2.08 -12.63
CA LYS A 95 -15.44 1.58 -13.86
C LYS A 95 -14.91 0.16 -13.70
N TYR A 96 -14.19 -0.12 -12.62
CA TYR A 96 -13.62 -1.47 -12.40
C TYR A 96 -14.66 -2.49 -11.95
N ARG A 97 -15.68 -2.08 -11.19
CA ARG A 97 -16.80 -2.96 -10.81
C ARG A 97 -17.71 -3.31 -11.98
N LYS A 98 -17.65 -2.53 -13.07
CA LYS A 98 -18.59 -2.64 -14.21
C LYS A 98 -20.05 -2.43 -13.79
N VAL A 99 -20.26 -1.62 -12.76
CA VAL A 99 -21.58 -1.25 -12.25
C VAL A 99 -21.79 0.24 -12.55
N ARG A 100 -22.98 0.58 -13.07
CA ARG A 100 -23.44 1.96 -13.18
C ARG A 100 -24.59 2.12 -12.18
N THR A 101 -24.28 2.58 -10.98
CA THR A 101 -25.30 2.88 -9.97
C THR A 101 -25.27 4.36 -9.60
N THR A 102 -26.25 4.79 -8.83
CA THR A 102 -26.42 6.17 -8.37
C THR A 102 -25.26 6.63 -7.49
N MET A 103 -24.83 7.89 -7.62
CA MET A 103 -23.70 8.56 -6.93
C MET A 103 -23.65 8.44 -5.38
N ASN A 104 -24.61 7.77 -4.74
CA ASN A 104 -24.74 7.65 -3.28
C ASN A 104 -24.51 6.21 -2.76
N GLU A 105 -24.06 5.27 -3.59
CA GLU A 105 -23.71 3.93 -3.10
C GLU A 105 -22.42 3.94 -2.29
N ARG A 106 -22.49 3.41 -1.07
CA ARG A 106 -21.33 3.17 -0.22
C ARG A 106 -20.59 1.95 -0.74
N TYR A 107 -19.42 2.16 -1.34
CA TYR A 107 -18.57 1.07 -1.82
C TYR A 107 -17.55 0.66 -0.77
N GLU A 108 -17.63 -0.58 -0.32
CA GLU A 108 -16.53 -1.21 0.42
C GLU A 108 -15.40 -1.60 -0.54
N ILE A 109 -14.18 -1.14 -0.28
CA ILE A 109 -12.98 -1.47 -1.05
C ILE A 109 -11.97 -2.20 -0.18
N GLY A 110 -11.17 -3.08 -0.78
CA GLY A 110 -9.99 -3.62 -0.13
C GLY A 110 -8.89 -2.58 -0.12
N CYS A 111 -8.43 -2.14 1.05
CA CYS A 111 -7.30 -1.24 1.21
C CYS A 111 -6.05 -2.06 1.52
N ILE A 112 -4.99 -1.93 0.71
CA ILE A 112 -3.67 -2.51 0.96
C ILE A 112 -2.73 -1.33 1.23
N LEU A 113 -2.36 -1.17 2.49
CA LEU A 113 -1.65 0.00 2.98
C LEU A 113 -0.15 -0.24 2.89
N LEU A 114 0.54 0.65 2.18
CA LEU A 114 1.96 0.51 1.87
C LEU A 114 2.73 1.72 2.37
N GLU A 115 3.85 1.45 3.03
CA GLU A 115 4.80 2.44 3.54
C GLU A 115 6.01 2.54 2.63
N ALA A 116 6.64 3.71 2.61
CA ALA A 116 7.79 4.04 1.78
C ALA A 116 7.62 3.59 0.32
N PRO A 117 6.58 4.11 -0.35
CA PRO A 117 6.38 3.85 -1.76
C PRO A 117 7.58 4.35 -2.57
N PHE A 118 7.92 3.62 -3.63
CA PHE A 118 8.90 4.04 -4.61
C PHE A 118 8.33 3.83 -6.01
N PHE A 119 8.69 4.74 -6.92
CA PHE A 119 8.27 4.71 -8.30
C PHE A 119 9.51 4.82 -9.19
N LEU A 120 9.66 3.86 -10.09
CA LEU A 120 10.82 3.79 -10.97
C LEU A 120 10.60 4.66 -12.21
N PRO A 121 11.63 5.38 -12.69
CA PRO A 121 11.61 5.97 -14.02
C PRO A 121 11.51 4.86 -15.07
N GLU A 122 11.02 5.20 -16.26
CA GLU A 122 10.76 4.19 -17.31
C GLU A 122 12.02 3.43 -17.76
N SER A 123 13.18 4.09 -17.70
CA SER A 123 14.50 3.47 -17.97
C SER A 123 14.82 2.32 -17.02
N ASP A 124 14.27 2.35 -15.81
CA ASP A 124 14.61 1.44 -14.73
C ASP A 124 13.50 0.42 -14.47
N TRP A 125 12.42 0.45 -15.26
CA TRP A 125 11.35 -0.53 -15.16
C TRP A 125 11.86 -1.97 -15.25
N ILE A 126 11.30 -2.82 -14.39
CA ILE A 126 11.76 -4.19 -14.19
C ILE A 126 10.88 -5.15 -15.01
N LEU A 127 11.51 -6.13 -15.64
CA LEU A 127 10.78 -7.24 -16.26
C LEU A 127 10.14 -8.11 -15.17
N PRO A 128 8.84 -8.44 -15.27
CA PRO A 128 8.23 -9.36 -14.32
C PRO A 128 8.84 -10.76 -14.45
N PRO A 129 8.76 -11.59 -13.38
CA PRO A 129 9.16 -12.99 -13.47
C PRO A 129 8.45 -13.71 -14.62
N ARG A 130 9.15 -14.62 -15.30
CA ARG A 130 8.63 -15.31 -16.51
C ARG A 130 7.35 -16.10 -16.25
N ASP A 131 7.15 -16.53 -15.01
CA ASP A 131 6.00 -17.29 -14.56
C ASP A 131 4.80 -16.40 -14.15
N LEU A 132 4.94 -15.07 -14.23
CA LEU A 132 3.86 -14.10 -14.11
C LEU A 132 3.25 -13.86 -15.49
N LYS A 133 2.21 -14.62 -15.82
CA LYS A 133 1.56 -14.55 -17.13
C LYS A 133 0.94 -13.16 -17.36
N ALA A 134 1.04 -12.64 -18.57
CA ALA A 134 0.58 -11.29 -18.92
C ALA A 134 -0.92 -11.06 -18.65
N GLN A 135 -1.75 -12.10 -18.77
CA GLN A 135 -3.19 -12.07 -18.50
C GLN A 135 -3.57 -12.08 -17.01
N THR A 136 -2.60 -12.14 -16.10
CA THR A 136 -2.85 -12.09 -14.65
C THR A 136 -3.56 -10.78 -14.30
N GLN A 137 -4.70 -10.87 -13.59
CA GLN A 137 -5.53 -9.70 -13.29
C GLN A 137 -5.25 -9.06 -11.92
N GLN A 138 -4.87 -9.85 -10.91
CA GLN A 138 -4.65 -9.35 -9.55
C GLN A 138 -3.16 -9.24 -9.22
N GLY A 139 -2.42 -10.33 -9.43
CA GLY A 139 -1.01 -10.40 -9.09
C GLY A 139 -0.59 -11.81 -8.70
N LYS A 140 0.66 -11.94 -8.25
CA LYS A 140 1.24 -13.22 -7.84
C LYS A 140 2.21 -13.04 -6.68
N GLY A 141 2.16 -13.99 -5.75
CA GLY A 141 3.08 -14.07 -4.63
C GLY A 141 4.35 -14.85 -4.98
N TYR A 142 5.46 -14.45 -4.36
CA TYR A 142 6.78 -15.06 -4.51
C TYR A 142 7.41 -15.25 -3.14
N MET A 143 8.08 -16.39 -2.95
CA MET A 143 9.05 -16.55 -1.86
C MET A 143 10.36 -15.94 -2.33
N LEU A 144 10.96 -15.02 -1.57
CA LEU A 144 12.20 -14.37 -1.98
C LEU A 144 13.39 -15.34 -2.06
N GLU A 145 13.28 -16.48 -1.40
CA GLU A 145 14.28 -17.56 -1.44
C GLU A 145 14.12 -18.48 -2.66
N SER A 146 13.03 -18.39 -3.43
CA SER A 146 12.86 -19.15 -4.66
C SER A 146 13.77 -18.61 -5.77
N PRO A 147 14.11 -19.39 -6.82
CA PRO A 147 14.88 -18.89 -7.95
C PRO A 147 14.29 -17.63 -8.58
N GLU A 148 12.98 -17.62 -8.86
CA GLU A 148 12.26 -16.49 -9.45
C GLU A 148 12.20 -15.30 -8.49
N GLY A 149 11.96 -15.56 -7.20
CA GLY A 149 11.92 -14.54 -6.16
C GLY A 149 13.26 -13.84 -5.97
N ARG A 150 14.38 -14.59 -5.99
CA ARG A 150 15.74 -14.02 -5.91
C ARG A 150 16.04 -13.11 -7.09
N VAL A 151 15.73 -13.56 -8.31
CA VAL A 151 15.95 -12.75 -9.53
C VAL A 151 15.10 -11.48 -9.49
N LEU A 152 13.82 -11.60 -9.15
CA LEU A 152 12.94 -10.46 -8.95
C LEU A 152 13.54 -9.47 -7.95
N TRP A 153 13.99 -9.99 -6.82
CA TRP A 153 14.43 -9.14 -5.72
C TRP A 153 15.74 -8.44 -5.98
N GLN A 154 16.70 -9.14 -6.59
CA GLN A 154 17.95 -8.54 -7.04
C GLN A 154 17.70 -7.42 -8.05
N ALA A 155 16.75 -7.60 -8.97
CA ALA A 155 16.36 -6.56 -9.90
C ALA A 155 15.80 -5.33 -9.17
N VAL A 156 14.91 -5.50 -8.19
CA VAL A 156 14.39 -4.37 -7.38
C VAL A 156 15.53 -3.67 -6.63
N MET A 157 16.42 -4.41 -5.98
CA MET A 157 17.54 -3.85 -5.20
C MET A 157 18.52 -3.04 -6.03
N SER A 158 18.80 -3.48 -7.25
CA SER A 158 19.69 -2.74 -8.15
C SER A 158 19.14 -1.38 -8.61
N ARG A 159 17.86 -1.08 -8.36
CA ARG A 159 17.17 0.14 -8.83
C ARG A 159 16.68 1.04 -7.72
N LEU A 160 16.59 0.53 -6.50
CA LEU A 160 16.37 1.41 -5.37
C LEU A 160 17.64 2.24 -5.16
N PRO A 161 17.52 3.57 -5.02
CA PRO A 161 18.67 4.36 -4.60
C PRO A 161 19.16 3.79 -3.27
N ALA A 162 20.46 3.50 -3.17
CA ALA A 162 21.08 3.16 -1.91
C ALA A 162 20.78 4.32 -0.95
N SER A 163 19.84 4.11 -0.04
CA SER A 163 19.56 5.03 1.06
C SER A 163 20.91 5.40 1.68
N GLY A 164 21.30 6.66 1.53
CA GLY A 164 22.70 7.09 1.49
C GLY A 164 23.66 6.36 2.45
N GLN A 165 24.49 5.49 1.90
CA GLN A 165 25.89 5.24 2.29
C GLN A 165 26.47 4.21 1.31
N ARG A 166 27.38 4.66 0.44
CA ARG A 166 28.41 3.77 -0.09
C ARG A 166 29.31 3.39 1.09
N VAL A 167 29.06 2.22 1.68
CA VAL A 167 30.13 1.42 2.25
C VAL A 167 30.35 0.28 1.25
N ALA A 168 31.63 -0.03 1.03
CA ALA A 168 32.13 -0.96 0.03
C ALA A 168 31.32 -2.27 -0.09
N GLU A 169 31.37 -2.87 -1.27
CA GLU A 169 30.80 -4.20 -1.56
C GLU A 169 30.95 -5.17 -0.37
N PRO A 170 29.90 -5.92 -0.04
CA PRO A 170 30.07 -7.25 0.48
C PRO A 170 29.64 -8.28 -0.57
N ALA A 171 30.49 -9.28 -0.76
CA ALA A 171 30.26 -10.49 -1.55
C ALA A 171 29.21 -11.44 -0.92
N GLN A 172 28.15 -10.90 -0.31
CA GLN A 172 27.06 -11.68 0.28
C GLN A 172 25.70 -11.15 -0.17
N PRO A 173 24.67 -12.01 -0.29
CA PRO A 173 23.32 -11.56 -0.63
C PRO A 173 22.90 -10.53 0.41
N VAL A 174 22.43 -9.36 -0.05
CA VAL A 174 21.94 -8.28 0.83
C VAL A 174 20.80 -8.84 1.69
N GLU A 175 21.13 -9.25 2.91
CA GLU A 175 20.17 -9.65 3.92
C GLU A 175 19.45 -8.38 4.39
N TRP A 176 18.13 -8.41 4.29
CA TRP A 176 17.29 -7.37 4.84
C TRP A 176 17.30 -7.47 6.35
N THR A 177 18.00 -6.55 6.99
CA THR A 177 18.04 -6.47 8.46
C THR A 177 16.69 -5.99 9.01
N GLU A 178 16.34 -6.49 10.19
CA GLU A 178 15.12 -6.16 10.95
C GLU A 178 14.89 -4.64 11.17
N ALA A 179 15.91 -3.80 10.90
CA ALA A 179 15.85 -2.35 10.98
C ALA A 179 14.74 -1.71 10.11
N TRP A 180 14.31 -2.39 9.04
CA TRP A 180 13.22 -1.91 8.16
C TRP A 180 11.81 -2.25 8.66
N VAL A 181 11.69 -3.09 9.70
CA VAL A 181 10.41 -3.59 10.26
C VAL A 181 9.76 -2.58 11.21
N ARG A 182 10.49 -1.57 11.71
CA ARG A 182 9.99 -0.51 12.59
C ARG A 182 9.83 0.83 11.89
N ARG A 183 9.20 0.85 10.72
CA ARG A 183 8.87 2.12 10.06
C ARG A 183 7.71 2.82 10.77
N ARG A 184 7.85 4.15 10.92
CA ARG A 184 6.77 5.02 11.40
C ARG A 184 5.64 4.92 10.40
N LEU A 185 4.41 4.67 10.86
CA LEU A 185 3.25 4.65 9.98
C LEU A 185 3.01 6.06 9.44
N GLY A 186 2.50 6.16 8.23
CA GLY A 186 1.84 7.38 7.81
C GLY A 186 0.53 7.62 8.59
N GLN A 187 0.02 8.85 8.52
CA GLN A 187 -1.19 9.24 9.24
C GLN A 187 -2.40 8.40 8.84
N GLY A 188 -2.58 8.14 7.54
CA GLY A 188 -3.73 7.36 7.04
C GLY A 188 -3.66 5.90 7.49
N THR A 189 -2.47 5.30 7.39
CA THR A 189 -2.23 3.92 7.84
C THR A 189 -2.43 3.78 9.35
N PHE A 190 -1.96 4.75 10.14
CA PHE A 190 -2.25 4.81 11.57
C PHE A 190 -3.75 4.87 11.86
N GLN A 191 -4.50 5.77 11.20
CA GLN A 191 -5.95 5.89 11.40
C GLN A 191 -6.67 4.57 11.15
N VAL A 192 -6.38 3.89 10.05
CA VAL A 192 -7.00 2.60 9.71
C VAL A 192 -6.60 1.51 10.70
N MET A 193 -5.32 1.44 11.06
CA MET A 193 -4.83 0.41 11.99
C MET A 193 -5.39 0.58 13.41
N ILE A 194 -5.51 1.81 13.92
CA ILE A 194 -6.18 2.08 15.20
C ILE A 194 -7.66 1.69 15.11
N THR A 195 -8.33 2.07 14.01
CA THR A 195 -9.73 1.70 13.78
C THR A 195 -9.95 0.18 13.85
N ASP A 196 -9.12 -0.60 13.16
CA ASP A 196 -9.22 -2.07 13.16
C ASP A 196 -8.78 -2.68 14.50
N THR A 197 -7.77 -2.12 15.18
CA THR A 197 -7.29 -2.59 16.50
C THR A 197 -8.40 -2.54 17.54
N TYR A 198 -9.20 -1.48 17.52
CA TYR A 198 -10.35 -1.32 18.39
C TYR A 198 -11.63 -2.00 17.87
N GLN A 199 -11.51 -2.89 16.88
CA GLN A 199 -12.64 -3.60 16.27
C GLN A 199 -13.74 -2.65 15.78
N ARG A 200 -13.34 -1.47 15.28
CA ARG A 200 -14.23 -0.44 14.74
C ARG A 200 -15.21 0.11 15.76
N ARG A 201 -14.77 0.23 17.03
CA ARG A 201 -15.58 0.72 18.14
C ARG A 201 -14.81 1.71 19.01
N CYS A 202 -15.46 2.78 19.44
CA CYS A 202 -14.90 3.70 20.43
C CYS A 202 -14.37 2.92 21.65
N ALA A 203 -13.17 3.27 22.10
CA ALA A 203 -12.50 2.67 23.24
C ALA A 203 -13.30 2.85 24.55
N VAL A 204 -14.09 3.92 24.64
CA VAL A 204 -14.85 4.31 25.83
C VAL A 204 -16.33 3.93 25.70
N THR A 205 -17.03 4.49 24.72
CA THR A 205 -18.49 4.36 24.59
C THR A 205 -18.93 3.08 23.88
N ARG A 206 -18.00 2.38 23.19
CA ARG A 206 -18.27 1.26 22.28
C ARG A 206 -19.16 1.59 21.08
N GLU A 207 -19.41 2.88 20.80
CA GLU A 207 -20.05 3.35 19.55
C GLU A 207 -19.33 2.74 18.34
N LYS A 208 -20.09 2.35 17.32
CA LYS A 208 -19.66 1.62 16.12
C LYS A 208 -19.85 2.41 14.81
N VAL A 209 -20.46 3.59 14.85
CA VAL A 209 -20.65 4.46 13.68
C VAL A 209 -19.30 5.07 13.30
N LEU A 210 -18.56 4.39 12.40
CA LEU A 210 -17.20 4.78 12.01
C LEU A 210 -17.02 6.26 11.63
N PRO A 211 -17.96 6.93 10.90
CA PRO A 211 -17.77 8.34 10.55
C PRO A 211 -17.74 9.33 11.71
N VAL A 212 -18.17 8.92 12.92
CA VAL A 212 -18.09 9.77 14.12
C VAL A 212 -16.91 9.41 15.03
N LEU A 213 -16.11 8.41 14.64
CA LEU A 213 -14.96 7.95 15.41
C LEU A 213 -13.67 8.55 14.85
N GLU A 214 -12.75 8.91 15.74
CA GLU A 214 -11.45 9.48 15.39
C GLU A 214 -10.30 8.67 16.01
N ALA A 215 -9.27 8.40 15.22
CA ALA A 215 -8.02 7.85 15.73
C ALA A 215 -7.16 8.99 16.30
N ALA A 216 -7.07 9.06 17.62
CA ALA A 216 -6.32 10.07 18.35
C ALA A 216 -5.01 9.51 18.90
N HIS A 217 -3.97 10.32 18.96
CA HIS A 217 -2.72 9.95 19.62
C HIS A 217 -2.82 10.12 21.15
N ILE A 218 -2.24 9.19 21.91
CA ILE A 218 -2.10 9.31 23.38
C ILE A 218 -1.09 10.42 23.70
N GLN A 219 0.13 10.32 23.17
CA GLN A 219 1.09 11.42 23.14
C GLN A 219 0.93 12.19 21.82
N PRO A 220 0.58 13.49 21.87
CA PRO A 220 0.39 14.29 20.66
C PRO A 220 1.64 14.34 19.78
N VAL A 221 1.47 14.33 18.46
CA VAL A 221 2.57 14.45 17.48
C VAL A 221 3.36 15.74 17.69
N ALA A 222 2.69 16.85 18.00
CA ALA A 222 3.32 18.14 18.32
C ALA A 222 4.25 18.08 19.56
N ARG A 223 4.15 17.03 20.39
CA ARG A 223 5.01 16.78 21.56
C ARG A 223 5.91 15.56 21.38
N GLY A 224 6.23 15.21 20.13
CA GLY A 224 7.10 14.09 19.80
C GLY A 224 6.42 12.71 19.76
N GLY A 225 5.09 12.67 19.85
CA GLY A 225 4.34 11.45 19.59
C GLY A 225 4.55 10.93 18.17
N THR A 226 4.47 9.63 18.00
CA THR A 226 4.65 8.97 16.69
C THR A 226 3.42 8.16 16.31
N HIS A 227 3.19 7.97 15.02
CA HIS A 227 2.16 7.10 14.46
C HIS A 227 2.47 5.62 14.74
N ARG A 228 2.10 5.15 15.93
CA ARG A 228 2.29 3.77 16.40
C ARG A 228 1.00 3.29 17.05
N ILE A 229 0.69 2.01 16.92
CA ILE A 229 -0.52 1.41 17.49
C ILE A 229 -0.60 1.66 19.01
N ASP A 230 0.52 1.48 19.72
CA ASP A 230 0.61 1.67 21.17
C ASP A 230 0.51 3.14 21.62
N ASN A 231 0.51 4.08 20.67
CA ASN A 231 0.30 5.50 20.90
C ASN A 231 -1.06 5.98 20.37
N GLY A 232 -2.04 5.10 20.14
CA GLY A 232 -3.32 5.49 19.57
C GLY A 232 -4.53 4.95 20.33
N LEU A 233 -5.61 5.72 20.31
CA LEU A 233 -6.94 5.36 20.79
C LEU A 233 -7.95 5.65 19.68
N LEU A 234 -8.99 4.81 19.56
CA LEU A 234 -10.17 5.15 18.77
C LEU A 234 -11.20 5.76 19.70
N LEU A 235 -11.59 7.01 19.48
CA LEU A 235 -12.53 7.76 20.33
C LEU A 235 -13.81 8.10 19.57
#